data_AF-A0A2S0KC90-F1
#
_entry.id   AF-A0A2S0KC90-F1
#
_cell.length_a   1.000
_cell.length_b   1.000
_cell.length_c   1.000
_cell.angle_alpha   90.00
_cell.angle_beta   90.00
_cell.angle_gamma   90.00
#
_symmetry.space_group_name_H-M   'P 1'
#
loop_
_entity.id
_entity.type
_entity.pdbx_description
1 polymer ?
#
loop_
_entity_poly.entity_id
_entity_poly.type
_entity_poly.pdbx_seq_one_letter_code
_entity_poly.pdbx_strand_id
1 'polypeptide(L)'
;MLTEEQSQLLVAMAEPLFRQPGTGLDRIPTTAAVARRLGWSVAKTNRQLDRLCERLAGAGVAGLTGDGRASAVNRRVRLVEYAMDTRLVTPDDLRLLDGG
;
A
#
# COMPACT_ATOMS: atom_id res chain seq x y z
N MET A 1 -6.93 3.87 -13.75
CA MET A 1 -6.03 2.68 -13.74
C MET A 1 -4.81 2.97 -12.88
N LEU A 2 -4.33 2.02 -12.08
CA LEU A 2 -3.06 2.19 -11.32
C LEU A 2 -1.87 2.16 -12.28
N THR A 3 -0.85 2.95 -11.98
CA THR A 3 0.45 2.78 -12.63
C THR A 3 1.18 1.59 -12.04
N GLU A 4 2.12 1.02 -12.79
CA GLU A 4 2.95 -0.10 -12.33
C GLU A 4 3.61 0.19 -10.98
N GLU A 5 4.19 1.37 -10.81
CA GLU A 5 4.79 1.80 -9.54
C GLU A 5 3.77 1.84 -8.39
N GLN A 6 2.56 2.30 -8.63
CA GLN A 6 1.54 2.33 -7.58
C GLN A 6 1.09 0.92 -7.18
N SER A 7 0.98 0.01 -8.15
CA SER A 7 0.72 -1.41 -7.90
C SER A 7 1.87 -2.04 -7.10
N GLN A 8 3.12 -1.82 -7.49
CA GLN A 8 4.31 -2.28 -6.76
C GLN A 8 4.31 -1.77 -5.31
N LEU A 9 3.93 -0.51 -5.07
CA LEU A 9 3.83 0.02 -3.71
C LEU A 9 2.79 -0.72 -2.87
N LEU A 10 1.58 -0.92 -3.38
CA LEU A 10 0.51 -1.62 -2.68
C LEU A 10 0.86 -3.08 -2.43
N VAL A 11 1.39 -3.77 -3.44
CA VAL A 11 1.82 -5.17 -3.32
C VAL A 11 2.94 -5.31 -2.29
N ALA A 12 3.94 -4.41 -2.27
CA ALA A 12 5.00 -4.43 -1.27
C ALA A 12 4.48 -4.20 0.16
N MET A 13 3.41 -3.41 0.32
CA MET A 13 2.75 -3.24 1.60
C MET A 13 1.90 -4.45 2.01
N ALA A 14 1.27 -5.12 1.05
CA ALA A 14 0.44 -6.31 1.27
C ALA A 14 1.26 -7.61 1.32
N GLU A 15 2.52 -7.59 0.90
CA GLU A 15 3.37 -8.79 0.76
C GLU A 15 3.38 -9.68 2.00
N PRO A 16 3.55 -9.17 3.24
CA PRO A 16 3.52 -10.02 4.43
C PRO A 16 2.17 -10.72 4.63
N LEU A 17 1.06 -10.07 4.28
CA LEU A 17 -0.29 -10.62 4.42
C LEU A 17 -0.55 -11.73 3.40
N PHE A 18 0.02 -11.60 2.20
CA PHE A 18 -0.08 -12.64 1.17
C PHE A 18 0.85 -13.82 1.42
N ARG A 19 2.08 -13.57 1.89
CA ARG A 19 3.07 -14.63 2.14
C ARG A 19 2.79 -15.40 3.44
N GLN A 20 2.12 -14.80 4.42
CA GLN A 20 1.82 -15.42 5.71
C GLN A 20 0.32 -15.33 6.01
N PRO A 21 -0.47 -16.37 5.63
CA PRO A 21 -1.88 -16.44 5.97
C PRO A 21 -2.09 -16.45 7.48
N GLY A 22 -2.98 -15.60 7.99
CA GLY A 22 -3.30 -15.49 9.42
C GLY A 22 -2.57 -14.36 10.18
N THR A 23 -1.69 -13.61 9.51
CA THR A 23 -1.09 -12.40 10.09
C THR A 23 -2.01 -11.19 9.95
N GLY A 24 -2.07 -10.36 10.99
CA GLY A 24 -2.91 -9.17 11.03
C GLY A 24 -2.31 -7.98 10.29
N LEU A 25 -3.13 -6.93 10.17
CA LEU A 25 -2.74 -5.65 9.57
C LEU A 25 -1.55 -4.95 10.30
N ASP A 26 -1.17 -5.43 11.49
CA ASP A 26 0.01 -5.02 12.24
C ASP A 26 1.32 -5.34 11.51
N ARG A 27 1.32 -6.30 10.58
CA ARG A 27 2.48 -6.66 9.76
C ARG A 27 2.70 -5.81 8.54
N ILE A 28 1.82 -4.84 8.28
CA ILE A 28 2.01 -3.91 7.18
C ILE A 28 3.33 -3.15 7.40
N PRO A 29 4.28 -3.25 6.46
CA PRO A 29 5.62 -2.71 6.63
C PRO A 29 5.59 -1.17 6.71
N THR A 30 6.63 -0.62 7.33
CA THR A 30 6.83 0.83 7.31
C THR A 30 7.21 1.31 5.92
N THR A 31 6.99 2.59 5.62
CA THR A 31 7.33 3.16 4.32
C THR A 31 8.83 3.05 4.01
N ALA A 32 9.68 3.08 5.04
CA ALA A 32 11.12 2.83 4.90
C ALA A 32 11.42 1.37 4.51
N ALA A 33 10.71 0.40 5.10
CA ALA A 33 10.86 -1.01 4.74
C ALA A 33 10.37 -1.29 3.31
N VAL A 34 9.25 -0.67 2.91
CA VAL A 34 8.74 -0.73 1.52
C VAL A 34 9.75 -0.13 0.54
N ALA A 35 10.32 1.03 0.85
CA ALA A 35 11.34 1.67 0.02
C ALA A 35 12.54 0.73 -0.20
N ARG A 36 13.02 0.08 0.86
CA ARG A 36 14.09 -0.93 0.78
C ARG A 36 13.67 -2.13 -0.07
N ARG A 37 12.44 -2.63 0.08
CA ARG A 37 11.91 -3.78 -0.67
C ARG A 37 11.82 -3.50 -2.17
N LEU A 38 11.48 -2.27 -2.56
CA LEU A 38 11.33 -1.82 -3.95
C LEU A 38 12.62 -1.24 -4.55
N GLY A 39 13.70 -1.09 -3.79
CA GLY A 39 14.92 -0.40 -4.23
C GLY A 39 14.71 1.09 -4.51
N TRP A 40 13.71 1.71 -3.89
CA TRP A 40 13.37 3.12 -4.09
C TRP A 40 13.93 4.00 -2.97
N SER A 41 14.06 5.30 -3.24
CA SER A 41 14.28 6.26 -2.18
C SER A 41 13.03 6.42 -1.30
N VAL A 42 13.24 6.72 -0.01
CA VAL A 42 12.12 7.00 0.93
C VAL A 42 11.27 8.16 0.41
N ALA A 43 11.89 9.19 -0.17
CA ALA A 43 11.17 10.33 -0.75
C ALA A 43 10.30 9.92 -1.96
N LYS A 44 10.78 9.05 -2.86
CA LYS A 44 9.96 8.51 -3.97
C LYS A 44 8.77 7.72 -3.42
N THR A 45 9.01 6.89 -2.42
CA THR A 45 8.01 6.03 -1.79
C THR A 45 6.91 6.85 -1.11
N ASN A 46 7.28 7.87 -0.33
CA ASN A 46 6.31 8.79 0.29
C ASN A 46 5.47 9.52 -0.77
N ARG A 47 6.09 10.05 -1.83
CA ARG A 47 5.34 10.71 -2.91
C ARG A 47 4.36 9.78 -3.60
N GLN A 48 4.72 8.51 -3.83
CA GLN A 48 3.79 7.54 -4.42
C GLN A 48 2.67 7.17 -3.46
N LEU A 49 2.96 7.08 -2.16
CA LEU A 49 1.97 6.86 -1.12
C LEU A 49 0.95 7.99 -1.03
N ASP A 50 1.41 9.25 -1.08
CA ASP A 50 0.56 10.43 -1.03
C ASP A 50 -0.38 10.47 -2.25
N ARG A 51 0.16 10.24 -3.46
CA ARG A 51 -0.64 10.15 -4.70
C ARG A 51 -1.69 9.05 -4.64
N LEU A 52 -1.38 7.91 -4.02
CA LEU A 52 -2.33 6.82 -3.80
C LEU A 52 -3.44 7.22 -2.81
N CYS A 53 -3.07 7.89 -1.71
CA CYS A 53 -4.03 8.41 -0.74
C CYS A 53 -5.00 9.41 -1.39
N GLU A 54 -4.48 10.40 -2.11
CA GLU A 54 -5.29 11.41 -2.82
C GLU A 54 -6.26 10.78 -3.81
N ARG A 55 -5.78 9.77 -4.56
CA ARG A 55 -6.60 9.10 -5.55
C ARG A 55 -7.71 8.25 -4.94
N LEU A 56 -7.43 7.49 -3.88
CA LEU A 56 -8.46 6.68 -3.21
C LEU A 56 -9.43 7.55 -2.41
N ALA A 57 -8.98 8.68 -1.87
CA ALA A 57 -9.86 9.70 -1.32
C ALA A 57 -10.85 10.20 -2.38
N GLY A 58 -10.37 10.51 -3.60
CA GLY A 58 -11.22 10.89 -4.73
C GLY A 58 -12.18 9.78 -5.20
N ALA A 59 -11.87 8.51 -4.94
CA ALA A 59 -12.72 7.37 -5.25
C ALA A 59 -13.82 7.10 -4.20
N GLY A 60 -13.91 7.93 -3.15
CA GLY A 60 -14.94 7.81 -2.11
C GLY A 60 -14.62 6.80 -1.00
N VAL A 61 -13.34 6.41 -0.84
CA VAL A 61 -12.93 5.51 0.25
C VAL A 61 -13.04 6.24 1.60
N ALA A 62 -14.05 5.87 2.38
CA ALA A 62 -14.31 6.43 3.70
C ALA A 62 -13.12 6.19 4.64
N GLY A 63 -12.69 7.22 5.38
CA GLY A 63 -11.55 7.14 6.33
C GLY A 63 -10.19 7.56 5.76
N LEU A 64 -10.09 7.89 4.47
CA LEU A 64 -8.92 8.59 3.90
C LEU A 64 -9.07 10.11 3.92
N THR A 65 -10.29 10.62 4.05
CA THR A 65 -10.58 12.05 4.17
C THR A 65 -11.72 12.24 5.17
N GLY A 66 -11.41 12.77 6.35
CA GLY A 66 -12.42 13.19 7.32
C GLY A 66 -12.11 12.78 8.76
N ASP A 67 -11.28 13.59 9.42
CA ASP A 67 -11.21 13.87 10.89
C ASP A 67 -9.79 14.26 11.39
N GLY A 68 -8.88 14.72 10.53
CA GLY A 68 -7.67 15.46 10.97
C GLY A 68 -6.68 14.69 11.87
N ARG A 69 -6.90 13.39 12.13
CA ARG A 69 -6.09 12.59 13.06
C ARG A 69 -5.65 11.23 12.49
N ALA A 70 -5.82 11.00 11.19
CA ALA A 70 -5.30 9.81 10.53
C ALA A 70 -3.76 9.84 10.47
N SER A 71 -3.13 9.21 11.48
CA SER A 71 -1.69 8.93 11.49
C SER A 71 -1.26 8.30 10.15
N ALA A 72 -0.03 8.59 9.71
CA ALA A 72 0.54 7.97 8.51
C ALA A 72 0.46 6.44 8.54
N VAL A 73 0.46 5.83 9.74
CA VAL A 73 0.22 4.40 9.96
C VAL A 73 -1.20 4.01 9.55
N ASN A 74 -2.23 4.72 10.03
CA ASN A 74 -3.63 4.43 9.70
C ASN A 74 -3.90 4.55 8.20
N ARG A 75 -3.28 5.52 7.52
CA ARG A 75 -3.42 5.67 6.07
C ARG A 75 -2.91 4.44 5.31
N ARG A 76 -1.72 3.93 5.63
CA ARG A 76 -1.18 2.72 4.98
C ARG A 76 -2.06 1.50 5.21
N VAL A 77 -2.53 1.31 6.45
CA VAL A 77 -3.41 0.18 6.80
C VAL A 77 -4.68 0.22 5.96
N ARG A 78 -5.34 1.38 5.89
CA ARG A 78 -6.56 1.56 5.08
C ARG A 78 -6.32 1.34 3.58
N LEU A 79 -5.19 1.80 3.04
CA LEU A 79 -4.84 1.57 1.64
C LEU A 79 -4.74 0.07 1.32
N VAL A 80 -4.03 -0.68 2.16
CA VAL A 80 -3.82 -2.12 1.98
C VAL A 80 -5.13 -2.88 2.15
N GLU A 81 -5.88 -2.58 3.21
CA GLU A 81 -7.20 -3.18 3.49
C GLU A 81 -8.15 -2.99 2.30
N TYR A 82 -8.32 -1.74 1.84
CA TYR A 82 -9.15 -1.45 0.67
C TYR A 82 -8.66 -2.17 -0.60
N ALA A 83 -7.34 -2.19 -0.84
CA ALA A 83 -6.78 -2.80 -2.03
C ALA A 83 -6.98 -4.33 -2.05
N MET A 84 -6.96 -4.98 -0.88
CA MET A 84 -7.27 -6.40 -0.75
C MET A 84 -8.78 -6.67 -0.90
N ASP A 85 -9.62 -5.89 -0.22
CA ASP A 85 -11.08 -6.05 -0.24
C ASP A 85 -11.67 -5.87 -1.65
N THR A 86 -11.14 -4.89 -2.39
CA THR A 86 -11.55 -4.62 -3.77
C THR A 86 -10.84 -5.47 -4.82
N ARG A 87 -9.93 -6.37 -4.40
CA ARG A 87 -9.04 -7.16 -5.27
C ARG A 87 -8.25 -6.29 -6.26
N LEU A 88 -7.91 -5.08 -5.84
CA LEU A 88 -7.03 -4.17 -6.57
C LEU A 88 -5.60 -4.73 -6.64
N VAL A 89 -5.22 -5.48 -5.61
CA VAL A 89 -4.01 -6.31 -5.57
C VAL A 89 -4.38 -7.70 -5.11
N THR A 90 -3.66 -8.68 -5.64
CA THR A 90 -3.86 -10.10 -5.37
C THR A 90 -2.53 -10.77 -5.04
N PRO A 91 -2.55 -11.99 -4.47
CA PRO A 91 -1.32 -12.75 -4.26
C PRO A 91 -0.51 -12.96 -5.54
N ASP A 92 -1.16 -13.07 -6.71
CA ASP A 92 -0.48 -13.21 -8.01
C ASP A 92 0.36 -11.98 -8.38
N ASP A 93 0.02 -10.81 -7.84
CA ASP A 93 0.75 -9.58 -8.07
C ASP A 93 2.08 -9.52 -7.28
N LEU A 94 2.36 -10.49 -6.39
CA LEU A 94 3.70 -10.64 -5.78
C LEU A 94 4.81 -10.74 -6.84
N ARG A 95 4.49 -11.21 -8.05
CA ARG A 95 5.40 -11.21 -9.22
C ARG A 95 5.94 -9.81 -9.56
N LEU A 96 5.22 -8.73 -9.22
CA LEU A 96 5.66 -7.35 -9.46
C LEU A 96 6.83 -6.93 -8.56
N LEU A 97 7.09 -7.67 -7.49
CA LEU A 97 8.19 -7.43 -6.55
C LEU A 97 9.42 -8.31 -6.81
N ASP A 98 9.21 -9.44 -7.48
CA ASP A 98 10.23 -10.46 -7.75
C ASP A 98 10.77 -10.35 -9.19
N GLY A 99 10.17 -9.47 -10.02
CA GLY A 99 10.62 -9.13 -11.36
C GLY A 99 11.60 -7.94 -11.37
N GLY A 100 12.88 -8.24 -11.18
CA GLY A 100 14.02 -7.40 -11.53
C GLY A 100 15.06 -8.22 -12.25
#